data_AF-A0A9C8I5N3-F1
#
_entry.id   AF-A0A9C8I5N3-F1
#
_cell.length_a   1.000
_cell.length_b   1.000
_cell.length_c   1.000
_cell.angle_alpha   90.00
_cell.angle_beta   90.00
_cell.angle_gamma   90.00
#
_symmetry.space_group_name_H-M   'P 1'
#
loop_
_entity.id
_entity.type
_entity.pdbx_description
1 polymer ?
#
loop_
_entity_poly.entity_id
_entity_poly.type
_entity_poly.pdbx_seq_one_letter_code
_entity_poly.pdbx_strand_id
1 'polypeptide(L)'
;MISEKKHEKLPVAVISDGKPGHENQSLGIAEHLPDADILVMRHSLQESFSEVWNRMRSGLFLGITPEGARRLLKRIFTDDEIENLSAHKPKAIIAAGTLSAGPCLLAGYLTKAKTCICMKPSLVPLSRFDLAVVPAHDNPPDAPNIFVTLSAPNRVSLKRLHEESEKWSNEIPSDDFPVVSWIVGGPSSSAKFDDEHVLSGLTKTIQWANESGWRVRLSTARRTPESLEEKIDSIEKRETALDWTLLWH
;
A
#
# COMPACT_ATOMS: atom_id res chain seq x y z
N MET A 1 -20.30 -22.88 -33.70
CA MET A 1 -20.56 -21.87 -32.65
C MET A 1 -19.81 -22.31 -31.40
N ILE A 2 -18.62 -21.74 -31.19
CA ILE A 2 -17.86 -21.97 -29.96
C ILE A 2 -18.57 -21.15 -28.89
N SER A 3 -19.15 -21.82 -27.89
CA SER A 3 -19.73 -21.16 -26.73
C SER A 3 -18.62 -20.35 -26.06
N GLU A 4 -18.72 -19.02 -26.14
CA GLU A 4 -17.97 -18.12 -25.27
C GLU A 4 -18.31 -18.52 -23.84
N LYS A 5 -17.41 -19.22 -23.16
CA LYS A 5 -17.48 -19.35 -21.70
C LYS A 5 -17.40 -17.93 -21.16
N LYS A 6 -18.52 -17.44 -20.63
CA LYS A 6 -18.56 -16.20 -19.85
C LYS A 6 -17.48 -16.34 -18.77
N HIS A 7 -16.37 -15.62 -18.89
CA HIS A 7 -15.32 -15.62 -17.88
C HIS A 7 -15.97 -15.08 -16.60
N GLU A 8 -16.22 -15.98 -15.64
CA GLU A 8 -16.78 -15.62 -14.35
C GLU A 8 -15.70 -14.87 -13.59
N LYS A 9 -15.97 -13.61 -13.24
CA LYS A 9 -15.02 -12.79 -12.49
C LYS A 9 -14.63 -13.49 -11.18
N LEU A 10 -13.40 -13.33 -10.76
CA LEU A 10 -12.90 -13.85 -9.48
C LEU A 10 -13.25 -12.85 -8.36
N PRO A 11 -14.23 -13.11 -7.48
CA PRO A 11 -14.54 -12.18 -6.40
C PRO A 11 -13.43 -12.20 -5.35
N VAL A 12 -12.84 -11.05 -5.09
CA VAL A 12 -11.78 -10.84 -4.08
C VAL A 12 -12.22 -9.72 -3.15
N ALA A 13 -11.96 -9.86 -1.85
CA ALA A 13 -12.16 -8.77 -0.90
C ALA A 13 -10.81 -8.26 -0.39
N VAL A 14 -10.66 -6.95 -0.28
CA VAL A 14 -9.52 -6.28 0.34
C VAL A 14 -9.96 -5.66 1.66
N ILE A 15 -9.27 -6.01 2.74
CA ILE A 15 -9.46 -5.39 4.06
C ILE A 15 -8.33 -4.38 4.27
N SER A 16 -8.70 -3.12 4.54
CA SER A 16 -7.76 -1.99 4.66
C SER A 16 -7.99 -1.22 5.95
N ASP A 17 -6.90 -0.79 6.60
CA ASP A 17 -6.92 0.16 7.71
C ASP A 17 -6.91 1.63 7.26
N GLY A 18 -7.05 1.87 5.95
CA GLY A 18 -7.04 3.20 5.33
C GLY A 18 -5.64 3.82 5.18
N LYS A 19 -4.56 3.17 5.63
CA LYS A 19 -3.20 3.65 5.38
C LYS A 19 -2.86 3.38 3.90
N PRO A 20 -2.49 4.41 3.10
CA PRO A 20 -2.29 4.24 1.65
C PRO A 20 -1.28 3.16 1.28
N GLY A 21 -0.19 3.03 2.05
CA GLY A 21 0.83 2.01 1.82
C GLY A 21 0.33 0.57 2.04
N HIS A 22 -0.61 0.35 2.97
CA HIS A 22 -1.19 -0.97 3.22
C HIS A 22 -2.24 -1.31 2.14
N GLU A 23 -3.12 -0.36 1.84
CA GLU A 23 -4.15 -0.55 0.82
C GLU A 23 -3.53 -0.80 -0.56
N ASN A 24 -2.50 -0.04 -0.93
CA ASN A 24 -1.79 -0.22 -2.20
C ASN A 24 -1.08 -1.57 -2.31
N GLN A 25 -0.56 -2.12 -1.20
CA GLN A 25 0.00 -3.48 -1.21
C GLN A 25 -1.08 -4.53 -1.48
N SER A 26 -2.20 -4.44 -0.77
CA SER A 26 -3.31 -5.40 -0.92
C SER A 26 -3.95 -5.33 -2.31
N LEU A 27 -4.22 -4.12 -2.81
CA LEU A 27 -4.72 -3.88 -4.16
C LEU A 27 -3.70 -4.27 -5.23
N GLY A 28 -2.41 -4.04 -4.98
CA GLY A 28 -1.34 -4.45 -5.88
C GLY A 28 -1.39 -5.94 -6.19
N ILE A 29 -1.74 -6.79 -5.22
CA ILE A 29 -1.98 -8.21 -5.50
C ILE A 29 -3.34 -8.42 -6.17
N ALA A 30 -4.41 -7.85 -5.59
CA ALA A 30 -5.78 -8.09 -6.05
C ALA A 30 -5.99 -7.73 -7.53
N GLU A 31 -5.43 -6.61 -7.98
CA GLU A 31 -5.59 -6.09 -9.35
C GLU A 31 -4.77 -6.85 -10.39
N HIS A 32 -3.76 -7.62 -9.97
CA HIS A 32 -2.99 -8.49 -10.86
C HIS A 32 -3.58 -9.92 -10.94
N LEU A 33 -4.63 -10.22 -10.16
CA LEU A 33 -5.38 -11.46 -10.34
C LEU A 33 -6.26 -11.36 -11.59
N PRO A 34 -6.24 -12.36 -12.50
CA PRO A 34 -7.08 -12.36 -13.69
C PRO A 34 -8.57 -12.22 -13.35
N ASP A 35 -9.25 -11.32 -14.07
CA ASP A 35 -10.69 -11.09 -13.96
C ASP A 35 -11.18 -10.78 -12.52
N ALA A 36 -10.35 -10.17 -11.68
CA ALA A 36 -10.70 -9.88 -10.30
C ALA A 36 -11.86 -8.87 -10.17
N ASP A 37 -12.87 -9.23 -9.39
CA ASP A 37 -13.94 -8.35 -8.92
C ASP A 37 -13.67 -7.96 -7.46
N ILE A 38 -13.16 -6.75 -7.25
CA ILE A 38 -12.55 -6.34 -5.99
C ILE A 38 -13.54 -5.55 -5.13
N LEU A 39 -13.88 -6.10 -3.97
CA LEU A 39 -14.60 -5.40 -2.90
C LEU A 39 -13.61 -4.86 -1.87
N VAL A 40 -13.53 -3.54 -1.68
CA VAL A 40 -12.67 -2.93 -0.65
C VAL A 40 -13.50 -2.60 0.58
N MET A 41 -13.11 -3.14 1.74
CA MET A 41 -13.69 -2.82 3.05
C MET A 41 -12.64 -2.09 3.90
N ARG A 42 -13.00 -0.92 4.43
CA ARG A 42 -12.09 -0.06 5.21
C ARG A 42 -12.53 0.01 6.66
N HIS A 43 -11.59 -0.08 7.59
CA HIS A 43 -11.85 0.05 9.03
C HIS A 43 -10.94 1.10 9.66
N SER A 44 -11.38 1.66 10.80
CA SER A 44 -10.66 2.69 11.55
C SER A 44 -10.12 2.22 12.90
N LEU A 45 -9.90 0.91 13.06
CA LEU A 45 -9.28 0.34 14.27
C LEU A 45 -8.02 1.14 14.65
N GLN A 46 -7.91 1.54 15.92
CA GLN A 46 -6.74 2.26 16.42
C GLN A 46 -5.78 1.33 17.17
N GLU A 47 -4.50 1.71 17.18
CA GLU A 47 -3.42 0.99 17.86
C GLU A 47 -3.48 1.19 19.39
N SER A 48 -4.58 0.78 20.04
CA SER A 48 -4.54 0.53 21.47
C SER A 48 -3.94 -0.86 21.69
N PHE A 49 -2.64 -0.90 21.99
CA PHE A 49 -1.86 -2.12 22.24
C PHE A 49 -2.54 -3.09 23.23
N SER A 50 -3.35 -2.58 24.17
CA SER A 50 -4.05 -3.39 25.18
C SER A 50 -5.32 -4.07 24.65
N GLU A 51 -6.09 -3.43 23.76
CA GLU A 51 -7.31 -4.02 23.22
C GLU A 51 -7.02 -5.11 22.18
N VAL A 52 -6.04 -4.89 21.32
CA VAL A 52 -5.65 -5.88 20.30
C VAL A 52 -5.04 -7.12 20.96
N TRP A 53 -4.24 -6.93 22.02
CA TRP A 53 -3.70 -8.04 22.81
C TRP A 53 -4.78 -8.85 23.55
N ASN A 54 -5.75 -8.17 24.16
CA ASN A 54 -6.90 -8.83 24.80
C ASN A 54 -7.78 -9.58 23.78
N ARG A 55 -7.92 -9.06 22.55
CA ARG A 55 -8.65 -9.72 21.46
C ARG A 55 -7.92 -10.95 20.91
N MET A 56 -6.59 -11.02 21.00
CA MET A 56 -5.80 -12.15 20.46
C MET A 56 -5.43 -13.23 21.48
N ARG A 57 -5.33 -12.92 22.78
CA ARG A 57 -5.10 -13.94 23.81
C ARG A 57 -6.24 -14.96 23.90
N SER A 58 -7.44 -14.63 23.42
CA SER A 58 -8.55 -15.58 23.31
C SER A 58 -8.41 -16.47 22.05
N GLY A 59 -7.44 -17.40 22.04
CA GLY A 59 -7.32 -18.55 21.14
C GLY A 59 -8.14 -18.53 19.84
N LEU A 60 -7.80 -17.65 18.89
CA LEU A 60 -8.75 -17.05 17.92
C LEU A 60 -9.50 -17.97 16.96
N PHE A 61 -9.38 -19.31 17.00
CA PHE A 61 -10.20 -20.21 16.17
C PHE A 61 -10.53 -21.56 16.82
N LEU A 62 -10.19 -21.81 18.08
CA LEU A 62 -10.69 -23.02 18.76
C LEU A 62 -12.17 -22.80 19.12
N GLY A 63 -13.07 -23.19 18.21
CA GLY A 63 -14.51 -23.23 18.46
C GLY A 63 -15.31 -21.95 18.13
N ILE A 64 -14.76 -21.01 17.35
CA ILE A 64 -15.55 -19.89 16.83
C ILE A 64 -16.52 -20.44 15.77
N THR A 65 -17.83 -20.15 15.90
CA THR A 65 -18.84 -20.45 14.88
C THR A 65 -18.92 -19.31 13.85
N PRO A 66 -19.52 -19.53 12.66
CA PRO A 66 -19.77 -18.46 11.69
C PRO A 66 -20.49 -17.25 12.29
N GLU A 67 -21.46 -17.48 13.18
CA GLU A 67 -22.18 -16.42 13.91
C GLU A 67 -21.25 -15.66 14.87
N GLY A 68 -20.33 -16.38 15.52
CA GLY A 68 -19.30 -15.79 16.37
C GLY A 68 -18.36 -14.87 15.59
N ALA A 69 -17.90 -15.31 14.41
CA ALA A 69 -17.08 -14.50 13.52
C ALA A 69 -17.84 -13.27 13.00
N ARG A 70 -19.11 -13.45 12.60
CA ARG A 70 -19.98 -12.34 12.20
C ARG A 70 -20.12 -11.30 13.31
N ARG A 71 -20.36 -11.74 14.56
CA ARG A 71 -20.47 -10.85 15.72
C ARG A 71 -19.20 -10.06 16.00
N LEU A 72 -18.02 -10.64 15.76
CA LEU A 72 -16.74 -9.93 15.90
C LEU A 72 -16.54 -8.92 14.77
N LEU A 73 -16.88 -9.28 13.52
CA LEU A 73 -16.82 -8.37 12.39
C LEU A 73 -17.78 -7.18 12.55
N LYS A 74 -18.97 -7.37 13.15
CA LYS A 74 -19.92 -6.28 13.48
C LYS A 74 -19.36 -5.23 14.44
N ARG A 75 -18.23 -5.50 15.11
CA ARG A 75 -17.52 -4.51 15.94
C ARG A 75 -16.55 -3.65 15.14
N ILE A 76 -16.35 -3.97 13.86
CA ILE A 76 -15.35 -3.37 12.96
C ILE A 76 -16.03 -2.76 11.74
N PHE A 77 -17.04 -3.45 11.19
CA PHE A 77 -17.81 -3.09 10.00
C PHE A 77 -19.30 -3.00 10.31
N THR A 78 -20.03 -2.27 9.49
CA THR A 78 -21.50 -2.18 9.58
C THR A 78 -22.16 -3.49 9.15
N ASP A 79 -23.45 -3.64 9.48
CA ASP A 79 -24.23 -4.80 9.05
C ASP A 79 -24.31 -4.89 7.52
N ASP A 80 -24.54 -3.76 6.84
CA ASP A 80 -24.58 -3.67 5.37
C ASP A 80 -23.25 -4.08 4.73
N GLU A 81 -22.12 -3.68 5.32
CA GLU A 81 -20.79 -4.06 4.82
C GLU A 81 -20.55 -5.58 4.93
N ILE A 82 -21.00 -6.20 6.02
CA ILE A 82 -20.86 -7.65 6.25
C ILE A 82 -21.82 -8.44 5.34
N GLU A 83 -23.03 -7.92 5.11
CA GLU A 83 -23.98 -8.49 4.17
C GLU A 83 -23.44 -8.39 2.74
N ASN A 84 -22.88 -7.25 2.35
CA ASN A 84 -22.22 -7.07 1.07
C ASN A 84 -21.04 -8.03 0.90
N LEU A 85 -20.18 -8.18 1.91
CA LEU A 85 -19.09 -9.17 1.90
C LEU A 85 -19.62 -10.60 1.67
N SER A 86 -20.73 -10.96 2.33
CA SER A 86 -21.34 -12.28 2.20
C SER A 86 -21.98 -12.49 0.82
N ALA A 87 -22.62 -11.44 0.27
CA ALA A 87 -23.23 -11.44 -1.05
C ALA A 87 -22.19 -11.50 -2.18
N HIS A 88 -21.05 -10.83 -2.01
CA HIS A 88 -19.90 -10.84 -2.92
C HIS A 88 -19.27 -12.22 -3.07
N LYS A 89 -19.39 -13.08 -2.03
CA LYS A 89 -18.85 -14.46 -2.01
C LYS A 89 -17.38 -14.54 -2.43
N PRO A 90 -16.48 -13.75 -1.80
CA PRO A 90 -15.08 -13.73 -2.17
C PRO A 90 -14.46 -15.12 -2.12
N LYS A 91 -13.54 -15.40 -3.05
CA LYS A 91 -12.67 -16.58 -3.02
C LYS A 91 -11.38 -16.32 -2.26
N ALA A 92 -10.98 -15.06 -2.18
CA ALA A 92 -9.82 -14.61 -1.42
C ALA A 92 -10.11 -13.32 -0.65
N ILE A 93 -9.54 -13.21 0.55
CA ILE A 93 -9.45 -12.00 1.36
C ILE A 93 -7.99 -11.60 1.43
N ILE A 94 -7.67 -10.38 1.02
CA ILE A 94 -6.32 -9.84 1.00
C ILE A 94 -6.24 -8.66 1.96
N ALA A 95 -5.19 -8.59 2.76
CA ALA A 95 -4.97 -7.49 3.67
C ALA A 95 -3.47 -7.16 3.79
N ALA A 96 -3.19 -6.02 4.39
CA ALA A 96 -1.86 -5.57 4.74
C ALA A 96 -1.92 -4.83 6.08
N GLY A 97 -0.84 -4.94 6.88
CA GLY A 97 -0.77 -4.28 8.18
C GLY A 97 -1.29 -5.10 9.35
N THR A 98 -0.74 -4.82 10.53
CA THR A 98 -1.06 -5.53 11.78
C THR A 98 -2.55 -5.45 12.16
N LEU A 99 -3.20 -4.31 11.94
CA LEU A 99 -4.58 -4.09 12.35
C LEU A 99 -5.59 -4.82 11.46
N SER A 100 -5.26 -5.03 10.18
CA SER A 100 -6.13 -5.72 9.22
C SER A 100 -5.92 -7.25 9.22
N ALA A 101 -4.88 -7.75 9.90
CA ALA A 101 -4.60 -9.19 10.03
C ALA A 101 -5.77 -9.99 10.66
N GLY A 102 -6.30 -9.53 11.80
CA GLY A 102 -7.43 -10.17 12.47
C GLY A 102 -8.73 -10.12 11.65
N PRO A 103 -9.16 -8.95 11.17
CA PRO A 103 -10.34 -8.83 10.30
C PRO A 103 -10.23 -9.66 9.02
N CYS A 104 -9.03 -9.78 8.41
CA CYS A 104 -8.78 -10.67 7.27
C CYS A 104 -9.10 -12.14 7.59
N LEU A 105 -8.59 -12.66 8.71
CA LEU A 105 -8.85 -14.04 9.14
C LEU A 105 -10.33 -14.27 9.48
N LEU A 106 -10.98 -13.31 10.13
CA LEU A 106 -12.41 -13.39 10.46
C LEU A 106 -13.29 -13.38 9.20
N ALA A 107 -12.98 -12.50 8.24
CA ALA A 107 -13.67 -12.43 6.96
C ALA A 107 -13.47 -13.71 6.15
N GLY A 108 -12.24 -14.25 6.10
CA GLY A 108 -11.94 -15.52 5.46
C GLY A 108 -12.71 -16.67 6.07
N TYR A 109 -12.77 -16.75 7.41
CA TYR A 109 -13.55 -17.76 8.11
C TYR A 109 -15.06 -17.64 7.84
N LEU A 110 -15.64 -16.43 7.92
CA LEU A 110 -17.07 -16.18 7.68
C LEU A 110 -17.49 -16.58 6.26
N THR A 111 -16.65 -16.25 5.27
CA THR A 111 -16.96 -16.45 3.84
C THR A 111 -16.42 -17.77 3.27
N LYS A 112 -15.60 -18.50 4.04
CA LYS A 112 -14.81 -19.66 3.59
C LYS A 112 -13.81 -19.33 2.47
N ALA A 113 -13.44 -18.05 2.35
CA ALA A 113 -12.43 -17.57 1.41
C ALA A 113 -11.01 -17.87 1.91
N LYS A 114 -10.07 -17.99 0.97
CA LYS A 114 -8.64 -18.06 1.27
C LYS A 114 -8.12 -16.72 1.79
N THR A 115 -7.18 -16.77 2.72
CA THR A 115 -6.65 -15.57 3.39
C THR A 115 -5.22 -15.26 2.93
N CYS A 116 -4.97 -14.01 2.59
CA CYS A 116 -3.66 -13.52 2.18
C CYS A 116 -3.28 -12.28 2.98
N ILE A 117 -2.08 -12.27 3.57
CA ILE A 117 -1.49 -11.09 4.21
C ILE A 117 -0.28 -10.61 3.42
N CYS A 118 -0.19 -9.31 3.19
CA CYS A 118 0.94 -8.67 2.53
C CYS A 118 1.75 -7.93 3.60
N MET A 119 3.01 -8.31 3.83
CA MET A 119 3.89 -7.96 4.97
C MET A 119 3.74 -8.85 6.21
N LYS A 120 4.71 -8.73 7.13
CA LYS A 120 4.72 -9.41 8.42
C LYS A 120 3.93 -8.64 9.49
N PRO A 121 2.73 -9.10 9.91
CA PRO A 121 2.03 -8.47 11.03
C PRO A 121 2.75 -8.77 12.35
N SER A 122 2.81 -7.80 13.25
CA SER A 122 3.54 -7.92 14.53
C SER A 122 2.84 -8.79 15.57
N LEU A 123 1.56 -9.08 15.37
CA LEU A 123 0.66 -9.58 16.39
C LEU A 123 0.05 -10.96 16.07
N VAL A 124 0.03 -11.35 14.80
CA VAL A 124 -0.58 -12.58 14.31
C VAL A 124 0.48 -13.41 13.59
N PRO A 125 0.68 -14.71 13.92
CA PRO A 125 1.65 -15.54 13.22
C PRO A 125 1.28 -15.71 11.73
N LEU A 126 2.29 -15.70 10.85
CA LEU A 126 2.09 -15.92 9.40
C LEU A 126 1.45 -17.27 9.08
N SER A 127 1.65 -18.29 9.91
CA SER A 127 1.05 -19.63 9.77
C SER A 127 -0.47 -19.65 9.91
N ARG A 128 -1.10 -18.54 10.31
CA ARG A 128 -2.55 -18.41 10.38
C ARG A 128 -3.21 -18.12 9.02
N PHE A 129 -2.43 -17.69 8.03
CA PHE A 129 -2.91 -17.32 6.70
C PHE A 129 -2.68 -18.46 5.71
N ASP A 130 -3.55 -18.58 4.72
CA ASP A 130 -3.35 -19.52 3.61
C ASP A 130 -2.13 -19.12 2.75
N LEU A 131 -1.89 -17.81 2.61
CA LEU A 131 -0.73 -17.24 1.94
C LEU A 131 -0.23 -15.99 2.68
N ALA A 132 1.08 -15.82 2.76
CA ALA A 132 1.72 -14.59 3.20
C ALA A 132 2.70 -14.11 2.13
N VAL A 133 2.48 -12.92 1.60
CA VAL A 133 3.34 -12.29 0.61
C VAL A 133 4.21 -11.27 1.34
N VAL A 134 5.47 -11.62 1.59
CA VAL A 134 6.34 -10.88 2.51
C VAL A 134 7.62 -10.42 1.82
N PRO A 135 7.98 -9.13 1.88
CA PRO A 135 9.25 -8.66 1.33
C PRO A 135 10.46 -9.31 1.98
N ALA A 136 11.51 -9.56 1.21
CA ALA A 136 12.76 -10.17 1.69
C ALA A 136 13.40 -9.40 2.85
N HIS A 137 13.28 -8.06 2.87
CA HIS A 137 13.83 -7.21 3.92
C HIS A 137 13.13 -7.35 5.28
N ASP A 138 11.92 -7.93 5.34
CA ASP A 138 11.22 -8.25 6.59
C ASP A 138 11.75 -9.54 7.25
N ASN A 139 12.69 -10.22 6.59
CA ASN A 139 13.32 -11.47 7.01
C ASN A 139 12.26 -12.53 7.45
N PRO A 140 11.36 -12.94 6.54
CA PRO A 140 10.37 -13.97 6.87
C PRO A 140 11.04 -15.34 7.09
N PRO A 141 10.45 -16.21 7.92
CA PRO A 141 10.91 -17.59 8.04
C PRO A 141 10.68 -18.36 6.73
N ASP A 142 11.42 -19.45 6.53
CA ASP A 142 11.13 -20.40 5.46
C ASP A 142 9.90 -21.25 5.83
N ALA A 143 8.83 -21.12 5.05
CA ALA A 143 7.59 -21.86 5.25
C ALA A 143 6.79 -21.96 3.94
N PRO A 144 6.03 -23.07 3.74
CA PRO A 144 5.35 -23.34 2.47
C PRO A 144 4.23 -22.36 2.14
N ASN A 145 3.68 -21.64 3.12
CA ASN A 145 2.64 -20.63 2.91
C ASN A 145 3.22 -19.21 2.73
N ILE A 146 4.54 -19.06 2.65
CA ILE A 146 5.20 -17.76 2.51
C ILE A 146 5.75 -17.64 1.09
N PHE A 147 5.32 -16.59 0.40
CA PHE A 147 5.88 -16.15 -0.86
C PHE A 147 6.73 -14.91 -0.62
N VAL A 148 8.04 -15.04 -0.79
CA VAL A 148 8.99 -13.94 -0.57
C VAL A 148 9.07 -13.07 -1.81
N THR A 149 8.82 -11.77 -1.67
CA THR A 149 8.97 -10.78 -2.74
C THR A 149 10.26 -9.97 -2.58
N LEU A 150 10.77 -9.40 -3.68
CA LEU A 150 11.91 -8.48 -3.62
C LEU A 150 11.56 -7.20 -2.84
N SER A 151 10.37 -6.66 -3.07
CA SER A 151 9.83 -5.46 -2.43
C SER A 151 8.36 -5.64 -2.08
N ALA A 152 7.77 -4.65 -1.40
CA ALA A 152 6.34 -4.64 -1.13
C ALA A 152 5.53 -4.69 -2.45
N PRO A 153 4.47 -5.53 -2.52
CA PRO A 153 3.53 -5.49 -3.64
C PRO A 153 3.05 -4.06 -3.88
N ASN A 154 2.84 -3.71 -5.15
CA ASN A 154 2.43 -2.37 -5.51
C ASN A 154 1.54 -2.39 -6.74
N ARG A 155 1.01 -1.20 -7.02
CA ARG A 155 0.01 -0.96 -8.05
C ARG A 155 0.62 -0.50 -9.38
N VAL A 156 1.95 -0.46 -9.49
CA VAL A 156 2.63 0.02 -10.70
C VAL A 156 2.46 -1.01 -11.82
N SER A 157 1.97 -0.54 -12.97
CA SER A 157 1.86 -1.32 -14.20
C SER A 157 2.17 -0.40 -15.38
N LEU A 158 2.57 -0.97 -16.53
CA LEU A 158 2.83 -0.17 -17.74
C LEU A 158 1.60 0.65 -18.14
N LYS A 159 0.41 0.06 -18.03
CA LYS A 159 -0.86 0.75 -18.29
C LYS A 159 -1.03 1.98 -17.39
N ARG A 160 -0.83 1.82 -16.07
CA ARG A 160 -0.94 2.94 -15.13
C ARG A 160 0.14 3.99 -15.33
N LEU A 161 1.36 3.58 -15.64
CA LEU A 161 2.43 4.52 -15.93
C LEU A 161 2.09 5.37 -17.17
N HIS A 162 1.51 4.76 -18.21
CA HIS A 162 0.99 5.50 -19.36
C HIS A 162 -0.16 6.44 -18.97
N GLU A 163 -1.18 5.94 -18.29
CA GLU A 163 -2.35 6.75 -17.87
C GLU A 163 -1.95 7.92 -16.96
N GLU A 164 -0.99 7.73 -16.05
CA GLU A 164 -0.46 8.82 -15.23
C GLU A 164 0.39 9.77 -16.09
N SER A 165 1.28 9.27 -16.95
CA SER A 165 2.10 10.10 -17.83
C SER A 165 1.28 11.03 -18.72
N GLU A 166 0.11 10.56 -19.21
CA GLU A 166 -0.80 11.38 -20.01
C GLU A 166 -1.42 12.53 -19.22
N LYS A 167 -1.69 12.36 -17.91
CA LYS A 167 -2.22 13.44 -17.06
C LYS A 167 -1.24 14.58 -16.89
N TRP A 168 0.06 14.26 -16.84
CA TRP A 168 1.13 15.20 -16.57
C TRP A 168 1.82 15.70 -17.84
N SER A 169 1.36 15.30 -19.03
CA SER A 169 2.04 15.57 -20.31
C SER A 169 2.21 17.06 -20.63
N ASN A 170 1.36 17.91 -20.05
CA ASN A 170 1.40 19.36 -20.25
C ASN A 170 2.20 20.10 -19.17
N GLU A 171 2.57 19.42 -18.08
CA GLU A 171 3.29 20.02 -16.94
C GLU A 171 4.75 19.59 -16.88
N ILE A 172 5.04 18.34 -17.22
CA ILE A 172 6.41 17.81 -17.20
C ILE A 172 7.16 18.37 -18.42
N PRO A 173 8.35 18.99 -18.22
CA PRO A 173 9.17 19.48 -19.32
C PRO A 173 9.56 18.37 -20.31
N SER A 174 9.93 18.74 -21.53
CA SER A 174 10.44 17.77 -22.53
C SER A 174 11.69 17.06 -22.01
N ASP A 175 11.87 15.80 -22.41
CA ASP A 175 13.05 14.99 -22.10
C ASP A 175 14.22 15.29 -23.06
N ASP A 176 14.38 16.55 -23.46
CA ASP A 176 15.48 16.99 -24.34
C ASP A 176 16.85 16.88 -23.64
N PHE A 177 16.84 16.77 -22.32
CA PHE A 177 18.01 16.60 -21.46
C PHE A 177 17.85 15.35 -20.58
N PRO A 178 18.94 14.67 -20.21
CA PRO A 178 18.87 13.61 -19.21
C PRO A 178 18.42 14.15 -17.85
N VAL A 179 17.56 13.39 -17.17
CA VAL A 179 16.89 13.81 -15.93
C VAL A 179 17.34 12.97 -14.74
N VAL A 180 17.64 13.64 -13.62
CA VAL A 180 17.71 13.03 -12.30
C VAL A 180 16.46 13.40 -11.51
N SER A 181 15.75 12.40 -11.00
CA SER A 181 14.53 12.62 -10.23
C SER A 181 14.78 12.47 -8.73
N TRP A 182 14.28 13.43 -7.96
CA TRP A 182 14.24 13.40 -6.51
C TRP A 182 12.82 13.12 -6.03
N ILE A 183 12.66 12.18 -5.10
CA ILE A 183 11.40 11.97 -4.39
C ILE A 183 11.70 12.20 -2.91
N VAL A 184 11.21 13.31 -2.37
CA VAL A 184 11.48 13.74 -1.01
C VAL A 184 10.35 13.29 -0.11
N GLY A 185 10.70 12.42 0.85
CA GLY A 185 9.79 12.02 1.92
C GLY A 185 9.81 13.00 3.08
N GLY A 186 9.51 12.49 4.27
CA GLY A 186 9.71 13.23 5.50
C GLY A 186 9.93 12.31 6.69
N PRO A 187 9.91 12.87 7.92
CA PRO A 187 10.12 12.12 9.15
C PRO A 187 9.29 10.84 9.21
N SER A 188 9.93 9.76 9.67
CA SER A 188 9.30 8.45 9.86
C SER A 188 9.74 7.86 11.20
N SER A 189 8.98 6.91 11.73
CA SER A 189 9.39 6.16 12.92
C SER A 189 10.65 5.31 12.69
N SER A 190 10.96 4.97 11.43
CA SER A 190 12.07 4.09 11.06
C SER A 190 13.36 4.83 10.65
N ALA A 191 13.32 6.15 10.43
CA ALA A 191 14.47 6.90 9.95
C ALA A 191 14.48 8.36 10.43
N LYS A 192 15.68 8.84 10.80
CA LYS A 192 15.93 10.27 11.03
C LYS A 192 15.82 11.02 9.71
N PHE A 193 15.22 12.20 9.76
CA PHE A 193 15.05 13.09 8.62
C PHE A 193 15.59 14.48 9.00
N ASP A 194 16.42 15.05 8.15
CA ASP A 194 17.11 16.32 8.38
C ASP A 194 16.97 17.20 7.13
N ASP A 195 16.16 18.24 7.26
CA ASP A 195 15.83 19.17 6.18
C ASP A 195 17.08 19.84 5.60
N GLU A 196 18.06 20.21 6.43
CA GLU A 196 19.28 20.87 5.98
C GLU A 196 20.17 19.92 5.18
N HIS A 197 20.16 18.63 5.54
CA HIS A 197 20.87 17.62 4.76
C HIS A 197 20.20 17.40 3.40
N VAL A 198 18.87 17.38 3.33
CA VAL A 198 18.12 17.29 2.07
C VAL A 198 18.45 18.48 1.17
N LEU A 199 18.39 19.70 1.71
CA LEU A 199 18.70 20.93 0.97
C LEU A 199 20.15 20.97 0.49
N SER A 200 21.10 20.55 1.33
CA SER A 200 22.51 20.47 0.93
C SER A 200 22.71 19.48 -0.23
N GLY A 201 22.04 18.33 -0.19
CA GLY A 201 22.08 17.34 -1.25
C GLY A 201 21.43 17.84 -2.56
N LEU A 202 20.28 18.50 -2.45
CA LEU A 202 19.59 19.08 -3.60
C LEU A 202 20.45 20.14 -4.28
N THR A 203 21.00 21.10 -3.52
CA THR A 203 21.87 22.15 -4.05
C THR A 203 23.09 21.58 -4.77
N LYS A 204 23.75 20.55 -4.21
CA LYS A 204 24.88 19.86 -4.87
C LYS A 204 24.46 19.16 -6.15
N THR A 205 23.26 18.56 -6.17
CA THR A 205 22.73 17.88 -7.35
C THR A 205 22.41 18.88 -8.46
N ILE A 206 21.81 20.02 -8.12
CA ILE A 206 21.52 21.10 -9.06
C ILE A 206 22.82 21.67 -9.64
N GLN A 207 23.82 21.92 -8.80
CA GLN A 207 25.13 22.40 -9.26
C GLN A 207 25.75 21.42 -10.26
N TRP A 208 25.80 20.14 -9.92
CA TRP A 208 26.29 19.09 -10.82
C TRP A 208 25.48 19.02 -12.12
N ALA A 209 24.16 19.15 -12.05
CA ALA A 209 23.28 19.10 -13.21
C ALA A 209 23.49 20.28 -14.16
N ASN A 210 23.67 21.49 -13.61
CA ASN A 210 24.06 22.68 -14.38
C ASN A 210 25.39 22.46 -15.12
N GLU A 211 26.39 21.87 -14.46
CA GLU A 211 27.71 21.61 -15.05
C GLU A 211 27.70 20.47 -16.08
N SER A 212 26.79 19.50 -15.94
CA SER A 212 26.76 18.27 -16.74
C SER A 212 25.70 18.27 -17.85
N GLY A 213 24.88 19.32 -17.95
CA GLY A 213 23.77 19.39 -18.90
C GLY A 213 22.59 18.47 -18.55
N TRP A 214 22.39 18.19 -17.27
CA TRP A 214 21.24 17.42 -16.76
C TRP A 214 20.15 18.35 -16.23
N ARG A 215 18.96 17.77 -16.01
CA ARG A 215 17.85 18.40 -15.29
C ARG A 215 17.52 17.63 -14.03
N VAL A 216 17.09 18.37 -13.01
CA VAL A 216 16.61 17.86 -11.74
C VAL A 216 15.11 18.07 -11.71
N ARG A 217 14.36 16.99 -11.51
CA ARG A 217 12.90 17.04 -11.29
C ARG A 217 12.60 16.51 -9.91
N LEU A 218 11.77 17.19 -9.14
CA LEU A 218 11.56 16.86 -7.74
C LEU A 218 10.07 16.72 -7.42
N SER A 219 9.70 15.66 -6.72
CA SER A 219 8.40 15.59 -6.06
C SER A 219 8.55 15.38 -4.57
N THR A 220 7.63 15.95 -3.79
CA THR A 220 7.56 15.73 -2.35
C THR A 220 6.38 14.82 -2.01
N ALA A 221 6.41 14.24 -0.81
CA ALA A 221 5.33 13.38 -0.32
C ALA A 221 4.57 14.02 0.85
N ARG A 222 3.40 13.49 1.19
CA ARG A 222 2.56 13.90 2.35
C ARG A 222 3.27 14.15 3.69
N ARG A 223 4.43 13.52 3.91
CA ARG A 223 5.17 13.63 5.18
C ARG A 223 6.26 14.70 5.15
N THR A 224 6.53 15.28 3.98
CA THR A 224 7.54 16.33 3.81
C THR A 224 7.10 17.55 4.61
N PRO A 225 7.98 18.15 5.44
CA PRO A 225 7.63 19.38 6.14
C PRO A 225 7.31 20.50 5.16
N GLU A 226 6.21 21.22 5.36
CA GLU A 226 5.84 22.40 4.55
C GLU A 226 6.98 23.44 4.51
N SER A 227 7.68 23.63 5.64
CA SER A 227 8.86 24.51 5.72
C SER A 227 10.03 24.08 4.83
N LEU A 228 10.14 22.79 4.50
CA LEU A 228 11.13 22.29 3.53
C LEU A 228 10.66 22.57 2.10
N GLU A 229 9.37 22.41 1.82
CA GLU A 229 8.78 22.70 0.51
C GLU A 229 8.90 24.19 0.14
N GLU A 230 8.66 25.11 1.08
CA GLU A 230 8.88 26.56 0.89
C GLU A 230 10.32 26.90 0.47
N LYS A 231 11.30 26.19 1.04
CA LYS A 231 12.71 26.37 0.70
C LYS A 231 13.03 25.77 -0.68
N ILE A 232 12.43 24.65 -1.05
CA ILE A 232 12.58 24.02 -2.37
C ILE A 232 11.98 24.92 -3.46
N ASP A 233 10.77 25.45 -3.27
CA ASP A 233 10.13 26.42 -4.17
C ASP A 233 11.01 27.68 -4.37
N SER A 234 11.64 28.14 -3.30
CA SER A 234 12.58 29.27 -3.37
C SER A 234 13.84 28.96 -4.19
N ILE A 235 14.27 27.69 -4.24
CA ILE A 235 15.41 27.22 -5.04
C ILE A 235 15.02 27.10 -6.51
N GLU A 236 13.88 26.47 -6.82
CA GLU A 236 13.37 26.30 -8.19
C GLU A 236 13.28 27.64 -8.93
N LYS A 237 12.78 28.69 -8.27
CA LYS A 237 12.68 30.05 -8.85
C LYS A 237 14.01 30.68 -9.23
N ARG A 238 15.15 30.13 -8.78
CA ARG A 238 16.50 30.69 -8.99
C ARG A 238 17.38 29.79 -9.85
N GLU A 239 17.08 28.50 -9.93
CA GLU A 239 17.97 27.48 -10.50
C GLU A 239 17.39 26.86 -11.76
N THR A 240 18.03 27.08 -12.91
CA THR A 240 17.52 26.58 -14.20
C THR A 240 17.58 25.06 -14.35
N ALA A 241 18.45 24.37 -13.59
CA ALA A 241 18.53 22.91 -13.65
C ALA A 241 17.44 22.23 -12.83
N LEU A 242 16.85 22.88 -11.81
CA LEU A 242 15.63 22.38 -11.17
C LEU A 242 14.44 22.91 -11.98
N ASP A 243 14.03 22.15 -12.99
CA ASP A 243 13.11 22.64 -14.02
C ASP A 243 11.66 22.22 -13.82
N TRP A 244 11.40 21.40 -12.80
CA TRP A 244 10.06 21.01 -12.40
C TRP A 244 10.03 20.52 -10.95
N THR A 245 9.13 21.09 -10.16
CA THR A 245 8.75 20.54 -8.85
C THR A 245 7.27 20.20 -8.76
N LEU A 246 6.96 19.16 -7.98
CA LEU A 246 5.61 18.83 -7.53
C LEU A 246 5.62 18.78 -6.00
N LEU A 247 5.12 19.84 -5.38
CA LEU A 247 5.01 19.97 -3.93
C LEU A 247 3.67 19.40 -3.44
N TRP A 248 3.66 18.81 -2.25
CA TRP A 248 2.47 18.15 -1.73
C TRP A 248 1.51 19.13 -1.07
N HIS A 249 2.03 20.17 -0.41
CA HIS A 249 1.26 21.14 0.37
C HIS A 249 0.84 22.38 -0.42
#